data_AF-A0A7V5N989-F1
#
_entry.id   AF-A0A7V5N989-F1
#
_cell.length_a   1.000
_cell.length_b   1.000
_cell.length_c   1.000
_cell.angle_alpha   90.00
_cell.angle_beta   90.00
_cell.angle_gamma   90.00
#
_symmetry.space_group_name_H-M   'P 1'
#
loop_
_entity.id
_entity.type
_entity.pdbx_description
1 polymer ?
#
loop_
_entity_poly.entity_id
_entity_poly.type
_entity_poly.pdbx_seq_one_letter_code
_entity_poly.pdbx_strand_id
1 'polypeptide(L)'
;MSIAGRFGSKTTEYIWFRNLEKSAHVKRFGTVENRSVGGHIEHIGGQSPISIDVLNEVRLVIHLAHEDKAYLEYIHSSLESPVQRLEVLHLGRAEDWIVIEELSRPCEISSLEVKRGDGDYRHFFWIPEKMYLPQSEDGVTDFNQSEGLLYRLPTFWTVEGYAETRNRHGRRIFEYMSAKLSDGLFARKRFLFDEVCSLPIFLANFEGAQDASAAASAGSFPHDIGGQR
;
A
#
# COMPACT_ATOMS: atom_id res chain seq x y z
N MET A 1 -4.82 -3.88 8.20
CA MET A 1 -3.43 -4.05 7.71
C MET A 1 -2.50 -3.21 8.56
N SER A 2 -1.33 -3.74 8.93
CA SER A 2 -0.24 -2.98 9.57
C SER A 2 1.05 -3.11 8.76
N ILE A 3 1.88 -2.06 8.74
CA ILE A 3 3.15 -2.05 8.02
C ILE A 3 4.21 -1.40 8.92
N ALA A 4 5.27 -2.14 9.19
CA ALA A 4 6.52 -1.65 9.75
C ALA A 4 7.65 -1.87 8.74
N GLY A 5 8.62 -0.96 8.68
CA GLY A 5 9.70 -1.06 7.70
C GLY A 5 11.01 -0.46 8.16
N ARG A 6 12.12 -1.00 7.69
CA ARG A 6 13.45 -0.41 7.86
C ARG A 6 14.23 -0.50 6.56
N PHE A 7 15.27 0.30 6.45
CA PHE A 7 16.17 0.30 5.29
C PHE A 7 17.61 0.41 5.77
N GLY A 8 18.55 -0.12 4.99
CA GLY A 8 19.97 -0.09 5.31
C GLY A 8 20.62 1.25 4.98
N SER A 9 20.31 1.80 3.79
CA SER A 9 20.86 3.09 3.35
C SER A 9 19.92 3.83 2.42
N LYS A 10 20.17 5.14 2.26
CA LYS A 10 19.48 6.01 1.31
C LYS A 10 20.48 6.54 0.30
N THR A 11 20.19 6.40 -0.99
CA THR A 11 21.02 6.92 -2.09
C THR A 11 20.20 7.90 -2.92
N THR A 12 20.84 8.94 -3.45
CA THR A 12 20.18 9.86 -4.39
C THR A 12 20.58 9.49 -5.81
N GLU A 13 19.62 9.05 -6.61
CA GLU A 13 19.78 8.75 -8.03
C GLU A 13 19.46 9.98 -8.87
N TYR A 14 20.20 10.19 -9.96
CA TYR A 14 19.92 11.23 -10.93
C TYR A 14 19.37 10.59 -12.21
N ILE A 15 18.11 10.87 -12.53
CA ILE A 15 17.39 10.25 -13.63
C ILE A 15 16.66 11.28 -14.49
N TRP A 16 16.35 10.91 -15.72
CA TRP A 16 15.62 11.77 -16.66
C TRP A 16 14.16 11.33 -16.74
N PHE A 17 13.27 12.14 -16.21
CA PHE A 17 11.83 11.94 -16.38
C PHE A 17 11.32 12.60 -17.64
N ARG A 18 10.26 11.99 -18.17
CA ARG A 18 9.55 12.53 -19.33
C ARG A 18 8.64 13.65 -18.88
N ASN A 19 8.81 14.81 -19.50
CA ASN A 19 7.93 15.96 -19.29
C ASN A 19 6.94 16.04 -20.45
N LEU A 20 5.67 15.77 -20.20
CA LEU A 20 4.63 15.76 -21.25
C LEU A 20 4.07 17.16 -21.56
N GLU A 21 4.61 18.22 -20.96
CA GLU A 21 4.24 19.58 -21.30
C GLU A 21 4.60 19.89 -22.77
N LYS A 22 3.67 20.53 -23.48
CA LYS A 22 3.83 20.88 -24.90
C LYS A 22 5.09 21.72 -25.13
N SER A 23 5.38 22.68 -24.25
CA SER A 23 6.55 23.57 -24.39
C SER A 23 7.88 22.80 -24.27
N ALA A 24 7.96 21.85 -23.34
CA ALA A 24 9.13 20.99 -23.15
C ALA A 24 9.40 20.10 -24.37
N HIS A 25 8.33 19.59 -24.99
CA HIS A 25 8.43 18.83 -26.23
C HIS A 25 8.95 19.70 -27.39
N VAL A 26 8.36 20.88 -27.62
CA VAL A 26 8.83 21.83 -28.64
C VAL A 26 10.29 22.23 -28.40
N LYS A 27 10.70 22.43 -27.14
CA LYS A 27 12.10 22.75 -26.81
C LYS A 27 13.08 21.66 -27.23
N ARG A 28 12.67 20.39 -27.17
CA ARG A 28 13.52 19.24 -27.55
C ARG A 28 13.46 18.94 -29.05
N PHE A 29 12.27 18.96 -29.64
CA PHE A 29 12.01 18.49 -31.01
C PHE A 29 11.81 19.62 -32.03
N GLY A 30 11.73 20.88 -31.60
CA GLY A 30 11.51 22.05 -32.44
C GLY A 30 10.04 22.31 -32.82
N THR A 31 9.24 21.26 -32.98
CA THR A 31 7.79 21.35 -33.25
C THR A 31 7.01 20.33 -32.44
N VAL A 32 5.66 20.34 -32.52
CA VAL A 32 4.83 19.38 -31.77
C VAL A 32 4.55 18.08 -32.52
N GLU A 33 4.79 18.10 -33.84
CA GLU A 33 4.64 16.96 -34.72
C GLU A 33 5.96 16.19 -34.86
N ASN A 34 7.10 16.85 -34.65
CA ASN A 34 8.41 16.21 -34.78
C ASN A 34 8.72 15.31 -33.58
N ARG A 35 9.23 14.11 -33.85
CA ARG A 35 9.72 13.16 -32.85
C ARG A 35 11.13 12.67 -33.16
N SER A 36 11.79 13.28 -34.13
CA SER A 36 13.15 12.93 -34.54
C SER A 36 14.16 13.90 -33.92
N VAL A 37 15.12 13.36 -33.19
CA VAL A 37 16.31 14.07 -32.68
C VAL A 37 17.53 13.23 -33.02
N GLY A 38 18.55 13.85 -33.64
CA GLY A 38 19.77 13.14 -34.02
C GLY A 38 19.55 11.96 -35.00
N GLY A 39 18.46 11.97 -35.78
CA GLY A 39 18.11 10.91 -36.72
C GLY A 39 17.35 9.72 -36.12
N HIS A 40 17.04 9.76 -34.81
CA HIS A 40 16.28 8.73 -34.13
C HIS A 40 14.88 9.22 -33.78
N ILE A 41 13.88 8.36 -34.00
CA ILE A 41 12.52 8.59 -33.52
C ILE A 41 12.48 8.25 -32.03
N GLU A 42 12.10 9.22 -31.22
CA GLU A 42 11.93 9.08 -29.79
C GLU A 42 10.46 9.18 -29.37
N HIS A 43 10.18 8.94 -28.08
CA HIS A 43 8.87 9.16 -27.49
C HIS A 43 8.53 10.65 -27.32
N ILE A 44 7.24 10.97 -27.30
CA ILE A 44 6.71 12.33 -27.10
C ILE A 44 7.08 12.93 -25.72
N GLY A 45 6.99 14.25 -25.61
CA GLY A 45 7.39 15.01 -24.42
C GLY A 45 8.82 15.56 -24.52
N GLY A 46 9.25 16.33 -23.53
CA GLY A 46 10.65 16.65 -23.27
C GLY A 46 11.27 15.68 -22.26
N GLN A 47 12.53 15.94 -21.90
CA GLN A 47 13.21 15.27 -20.77
C GLN A 47 13.59 16.31 -19.73
N SER A 48 13.34 15.99 -18.46
CA SER A 48 13.70 16.82 -17.31
C SER A 48 14.52 16.00 -16.34
N PRO A 49 15.71 16.49 -15.93
CA PRO A 49 16.50 15.79 -14.94
C PRO A 49 15.87 15.93 -13.56
N ILE A 50 15.84 14.84 -12.80
CA ILE A 50 15.29 14.76 -11.46
C ILE A 50 16.23 13.96 -10.58
N SER A 51 16.41 14.43 -9.34
CA SER A 51 17.06 13.67 -8.28
C SER A 51 16.00 12.95 -7.46
N ILE A 52 16.14 11.64 -7.27
CA ILE A 52 15.22 10.83 -6.47
C ILE A 52 16.01 10.12 -5.38
N ASP A 53 15.52 10.21 -4.14
CA ASP A 53 16.03 9.42 -3.04
C ASP A 53 15.45 8.01 -3.11
N VAL A 54 16.34 7.02 -3.13
CA VAL A 54 16.05 5.59 -3.18
C VAL A 54 16.49 4.94 -1.87
N LEU A 55 15.64 4.08 -1.32
CA LEU A 55 15.93 3.30 -0.13
C LEU A 55 16.50 1.94 -0.53
N ASN A 56 17.64 1.57 0.04
CA ASN A 56 18.31 0.29 -0.22
C ASN A 56 18.14 -0.65 0.96
N GLU A 57 18.11 -1.95 0.66
CA GLU A 57 17.95 -3.02 1.65
C GLU A 57 16.68 -2.83 2.50
N VAL A 58 15.57 -2.49 1.83
CA VAL A 58 14.28 -2.31 2.47
C VAL A 58 13.76 -3.65 2.97
N ARG A 59 13.41 -3.70 4.24
CA ARG A 59 12.73 -4.84 4.86
C ARG A 59 11.42 -4.36 5.45
N LEU A 60 10.35 -5.08 5.13
CA LEU A 60 9.00 -4.79 5.59
C LEU A 60 8.46 -5.96 6.40
N VAL A 61 7.75 -5.64 7.47
CA VAL A 61 6.89 -6.58 8.20
C VAL A 61 5.46 -6.11 7.96
N ILE A 62 4.64 -6.98 7.36
CA ILE A 62 3.26 -6.67 6.98
C ILE A 62 2.33 -7.64 7.68
N HIS A 63 1.43 -7.09 8.51
CA HIS A 63 0.36 -7.85 9.14
C HIS A 63 -0.95 -7.64 8.39
N LEU A 64 -1.54 -8.73 7.91
CA LEU A 64 -2.87 -8.76 7.30
C LEU A 64 -3.86 -9.38 8.27
N ALA A 65 -5.02 -8.74 8.42
CA ALA A 65 -6.11 -9.20 9.27
C ALA A 65 -7.41 -9.09 8.48
N HIS A 66 -8.26 -10.09 8.62
CA HIS A 66 -9.55 -10.19 7.96
C HIS A 66 -10.44 -11.14 8.75
N GLU A 67 -11.75 -10.89 8.80
CA GLU A 67 -12.70 -11.71 9.56
C GLU A 67 -12.90 -13.10 8.93
N ASP A 68 -12.88 -13.16 7.59
CA ASP A 68 -12.89 -14.43 6.86
C ASP A 68 -11.50 -15.05 6.80
N LYS A 69 -11.31 -16.13 7.57
CA LYS A 69 -10.11 -16.95 7.58
C LYS A 69 -9.79 -17.60 6.23
N ALA A 70 -10.81 -18.02 5.48
CA ALA A 70 -10.60 -18.66 4.18
C ALA A 70 -9.96 -17.67 3.18
N TYR A 71 -10.30 -16.39 3.29
CA TYR A 71 -9.66 -15.34 2.50
C TYR A 71 -8.18 -15.16 2.83
N LEU A 72 -7.80 -15.20 4.12
CA LEU A 72 -6.39 -15.16 4.54
C LEU A 72 -5.62 -16.41 4.08
N GLU A 73 -6.24 -17.59 4.15
CA GLU A 73 -5.65 -18.84 3.65
C GLU A 73 -5.44 -18.80 2.13
N TYR A 74 -6.37 -18.19 1.39
CA TYR A 74 -6.22 -17.96 -0.04
C TYR A 74 -5.05 -17.03 -0.37
N ILE A 75 -4.92 -15.90 0.36
CA ILE A 75 -3.77 -15.00 0.20
C ILE A 75 -2.47 -15.74 0.53
N HIS A 76 -2.41 -16.45 1.66
CA HIS A 76 -1.24 -17.20 2.07
C HIS A 76 -0.81 -18.22 1.00
N SER A 77 -1.73 -19.05 0.53
CA SER A 77 -1.43 -20.05 -0.51
C SER A 77 -1.00 -19.40 -1.84
N SER A 78 -1.57 -18.26 -2.20
CA SER A 78 -1.18 -17.48 -3.39
C SER A 78 0.20 -16.81 -3.26
N LEU A 79 0.65 -16.56 -2.04
CA LEU A 79 2.01 -16.06 -1.75
C LEU A 79 3.03 -17.21 -1.74
N GLU A 80 2.68 -18.34 -1.13
CA GLU A 80 3.50 -19.55 -1.02
C GLU A 80 3.71 -20.25 -2.37
N SER A 81 2.67 -20.32 -3.20
CA SER A 81 2.69 -20.95 -4.52
C SER A 81 2.04 -20.07 -5.60
N PRO A 82 2.78 -19.10 -6.17
CA PRO A 82 2.23 -18.08 -7.05
C PRO A 82 2.01 -18.55 -8.50
N VAL A 83 1.38 -19.71 -8.72
CA VAL A 83 1.21 -20.34 -10.04
C VAL A 83 0.40 -19.45 -11.00
N GLN A 84 -0.54 -18.64 -10.48
CA GLN A 84 -1.43 -17.78 -11.26
C GLN A 84 -1.05 -16.29 -11.18
N ARG A 85 0.14 -15.97 -10.68
CA ARG A 85 0.55 -14.58 -10.50
C ARG A 85 0.92 -13.96 -11.85
N LEU A 86 0.18 -12.93 -12.26
CA LEU A 86 0.40 -12.22 -13.52
C LEU A 86 1.62 -11.29 -13.49
N GLU A 87 1.93 -10.72 -12.32
CA GLU A 87 2.98 -9.71 -12.15
C GLU A 87 3.76 -9.92 -10.85
N VAL A 88 5.05 -9.60 -10.86
CA VAL A 88 5.89 -9.64 -9.66
C VAL A 88 5.49 -8.52 -8.70
N LEU A 89 5.50 -8.83 -7.39
CA LEU A 89 5.26 -7.83 -6.35
C LEU A 89 6.43 -6.85 -6.34
N HIS A 90 6.14 -5.56 -6.26
CA HIS A 90 7.14 -4.50 -6.27
C HIS A 90 6.80 -3.40 -5.27
N LEU A 91 7.82 -2.67 -4.83
CA LEU A 91 7.69 -1.57 -3.87
C LEU A 91 8.00 -0.24 -4.56
N GLY A 92 6.96 0.42 -5.07
CA GLY A 92 7.12 1.67 -5.80
C GLY A 92 7.34 1.43 -7.30
N ARG A 93 8.58 1.36 -7.76
CA ARG A 93 8.88 1.17 -9.20
C ARG A 93 8.81 -0.31 -9.58
N ALA A 94 8.64 -0.59 -10.87
CA ALA A 94 8.50 -1.98 -11.36
C ALA A 94 9.79 -2.80 -11.24
N GLU A 95 10.94 -2.13 -11.13
CA GLU A 95 12.26 -2.71 -10.91
C GLU A 95 12.56 -3.04 -9.44
N ASP A 96 11.82 -2.44 -8.49
CA ASP A 96 12.04 -2.62 -7.05
C ASP A 96 11.26 -3.85 -6.54
N TRP A 97 11.74 -5.05 -6.87
CA TRP A 97 11.01 -6.30 -6.58
C TRP A 97 10.97 -6.65 -5.09
N ILE A 98 9.84 -7.21 -4.67
CA ILE A 98 9.65 -7.75 -3.32
C ILE A 98 9.96 -9.25 -3.35
N VAL A 99 10.82 -9.66 -2.42
CA VAL A 99 11.08 -11.07 -2.11
C VAL A 99 10.52 -11.36 -0.72
N ILE A 100 9.77 -12.45 -0.58
CA ILE A 100 9.20 -12.88 0.69
C ILE A 100 10.28 -13.65 1.45
N GLU A 101 10.78 -13.07 2.54
CA GLU A 101 11.77 -13.74 3.42
C GLU A 101 11.10 -14.77 4.32
N GLU A 102 9.97 -14.41 4.94
CA GLU A 102 9.22 -15.24 5.86
C GLU A 102 7.72 -15.09 5.61
N LEU A 103 6.98 -16.19 5.70
CA LEU A 103 5.53 -16.24 5.53
C LEU A 103 4.90 -16.99 6.72
N SER A 104 4.28 -16.25 7.61
CA SER A 104 3.60 -16.81 8.78
C SER A 104 2.23 -17.38 8.42
N ARG A 105 1.86 -18.50 9.06
CA ARG A 105 0.53 -19.08 8.95
C ARG A 105 -0.52 -18.11 9.53
N PRO A 106 -1.74 -18.06 8.98
CA PRO A 106 -2.83 -17.32 9.59
C PRO A 106 -3.07 -17.76 11.03
N CYS A 107 -3.24 -16.79 11.94
CA CYS A 107 -3.53 -17.02 13.35
C CYS A 107 -4.72 -16.16 13.80
N GLU A 108 -5.30 -16.51 14.93
CA GLU A 108 -6.36 -15.72 15.55
C GLU A 108 -5.79 -14.45 16.16
N ILE A 109 -6.43 -13.31 15.94
CA ILE A 109 -5.97 -12.02 16.49
C ILE A 109 -5.96 -12.01 18.03
N SER A 110 -6.77 -12.84 18.66
CA SER A 110 -6.83 -13.03 20.11
C SER A 110 -5.56 -13.67 20.68
N SER A 111 -4.67 -14.22 19.85
CA SER A 111 -3.36 -14.69 20.30
C SER A 111 -2.34 -13.56 20.49
N LEU A 112 -2.65 -12.34 20.06
CA LEU A 112 -1.79 -11.18 20.21
C LEU A 112 -2.15 -10.42 21.50
N GLU A 113 -1.12 -9.94 22.21
CA GLU A 113 -1.30 -9.23 23.49
C GLU A 113 -1.20 -7.71 23.29
N VAL A 114 -2.07 -6.97 23.97
CA VAL A 114 -1.91 -5.52 24.13
C VAL A 114 -1.05 -5.24 25.36
N LYS A 115 0.20 -4.86 25.14
CA LYS A 115 1.14 -4.56 26.23
C LYS A 115 1.76 -3.18 26.09
N ARG A 116 2.31 -2.70 27.21
CA ARG A 116 3.16 -1.51 27.19
C ARG A 116 4.53 -1.89 26.63
N GLY A 117 4.95 -1.19 25.58
CA GLY A 117 6.28 -1.31 25.02
C GLY A 117 6.96 0.05 25.02
N ASP A 118 8.06 0.14 25.77
CA ASP A 118 8.93 1.31 25.77
C ASP A 118 10.23 0.90 25.06
N GLY A 119 10.57 1.54 23.96
CA GLY A 119 11.76 1.18 23.19
C GLY A 119 11.89 1.91 21.86
N ASP A 120 13.12 1.87 21.34
CA ASP A 120 13.42 2.14 19.94
C ASP A 120 13.41 0.81 19.19
N TYR A 121 12.38 0.62 18.37
CA TYR A 121 12.19 -0.61 17.59
C TYR A 121 13.01 -0.63 16.30
N ARG A 122 13.72 0.46 15.96
CA ARG A 122 14.53 0.60 14.74
C ARG A 122 13.77 0.29 13.45
N HIS A 123 12.48 0.60 13.45
CA HIS A 123 11.57 0.46 12.31
C HIS A 123 10.71 1.71 12.23
N PHE A 124 10.40 2.13 11.02
CA PHE A 124 9.35 3.10 10.78
C PHE A 124 7.99 2.39 10.82
N PHE A 125 6.99 3.05 11.41
CA PHE A 125 5.64 2.51 11.53
C PHE A 125 4.64 3.44 10.89
N TRP A 126 3.72 2.87 10.11
CA TRP A 126 2.50 3.55 9.70
C TRP A 126 1.44 3.37 10.77
N ILE A 127 1.11 4.46 11.47
CA ILE A 127 0.08 4.50 12.50
C ILE A 127 -1.18 5.13 11.88
N PRO A 128 -2.23 4.35 11.59
CA PRO A 128 -3.43 4.87 10.94
C PRO A 128 -4.29 5.67 11.92
N GLU A 129 -5.03 6.65 11.41
CA GLU A 129 -6.06 7.40 12.15
C GLU A 129 -7.11 6.47 12.76
N LYS A 130 -7.58 5.50 11.97
CA LYS A 130 -8.54 4.49 12.37
C LYS A 130 -7.81 3.18 12.63
N MET A 131 -7.63 2.85 13.90
CA MET A 131 -7.02 1.58 14.31
C MET A 131 -8.10 0.55 14.63
N TYR A 132 -7.90 -0.68 14.19
CA TYR A 132 -8.66 -1.84 14.63
C TYR A 132 -8.12 -2.30 15.98
N LEU A 133 -9.01 -2.47 16.96
CA LEU A 133 -8.70 -2.96 18.28
C LEU A 133 -9.54 -4.22 18.54
N PRO A 134 -8.93 -5.40 18.76
CA PRO A 134 -9.66 -6.65 18.93
C PRO A 134 -10.59 -6.67 20.15
N GLN A 135 -10.37 -5.81 21.13
CA GLN A 135 -11.27 -5.53 22.26
C GLN A 135 -11.16 -4.05 22.64
N SER A 136 -12.19 -3.48 23.30
CA SER A 136 -12.14 -2.13 23.87
C SER A 136 -11.19 -2.11 25.08
N GLU A 137 -9.90 -2.24 24.82
CA GLU A 137 -8.89 -2.17 25.86
C GLU A 137 -8.65 -0.73 26.24
N ASP A 138 -9.03 -0.39 27.48
CA ASP A 138 -8.69 0.87 28.11
C ASP A 138 -7.17 1.08 28.05
N GLY A 139 -6.78 2.19 27.41
CA GLY A 139 -5.41 2.68 27.41
C GLY A 139 -4.54 2.26 26.22
N VAL A 140 -5.10 1.68 25.14
CA VAL A 140 -4.39 1.64 23.85
C VAL A 140 -4.05 3.07 23.41
N THR A 141 -2.85 3.26 22.89
CA THR A 141 -2.38 4.57 22.46
C THR A 141 -3.22 5.09 21.31
N ASP A 142 -3.86 6.24 21.53
CA ASP A 142 -4.65 6.91 20.51
C ASP A 142 -3.73 7.49 19.41
N PHE A 143 -4.28 7.66 18.22
CA PHE A 143 -3.64 8.32 17.10
C PHE A 143 -3.10 9.71 17.49
N ASN A 144 -3.85 10.49 18.28
CA ASN A 144 -3.42 11.83 18.71
C ASN A 144 -2.23 11.80 19.68
N GLN A 145 -2.08 10.71 20.42
CA GLN A 145 -0.97 10.53 21.36
C GLN A 145 0.29 10.02 20.67
N SER A 146 0.19 9.50 19.45
CA SER A 146 1.32 8.99 18.68
C SER A 146 2.08 10.12 18.00
N GLU A 147 3.41 10.04 18.05
CA GLU A 147 4.29 10.98 17.36
C GLU A 147 4.60 10.49 15.95
N GLY A 148 4.88 11.43 15.03
CA GLY A 148 5.21 11.11 13.65
C GLY A 148 4.77 12.18 12.66
N LEU A 149 5.25 12.04 11.43
CA LEU A 149 4.89 12.91 10.32
C LEU A 149 3.49 12.54 9.82
N LEU A 150 2.60 13.52 9.69
CA LEU A 150 1.22 13.30 9.26
C LEU A 150 1.13 13.25 7.72
N TYR A 151 0.53 12.17 7.21
CA TYR A 151 0.26 11.96 5.79
C TYR A 151 -1.20 11.64 5.55
N ARG A 152 -1.67 11.94 4.33
CA ARG A 152 -2.95 11.46 3.80
C ARG A 152 -2.67 10.41 2.74
N LEU A 153 -2.89 9.14 3.08
CA LEU A 153 -2.54 8.00 2.24
C LEU A 153 -3.76 7.51 1.45
N PRO A 154 -3.61 7.15 0.16
CA PRO A 154 -4.65 6.45 -0.55
C PRO A 154 -4.82 5.03 0.02
N THR A 155 -6.06 4.54 0.14
CA THR A 155 -6.37 3.20 0.65
C THR A 155 -6.87 2.28 -0.45
N PHE A 156 -8.14 2.39 -0.81
CA PHE A 156 -8.76 1.67 -1.92
C PHE A 156 -9.01 2.61 -3.09
N TRP A 157 -9.21 2.03 -4.26
CA TRP A 157 -9.64 2.78 -5.43
C TRP A 157 -10.69 2.02 -6.22
N THR A 158 -11.55 2.77 -6.87
CA THR A 158 -12.50 2.28 -7.87
C THR A 158 -12.22 2.95 -9.21
N VAL A 159 -12.64 2.31 -10.30
CA VAL A 159 -12.65 2.95 -11.63
C VAL A 159 -14.05 3.44 -11.93
N GLU A 160 -14.15 4.72 -12.25
CA GLU A 160 -15.40 5.38 -12.63
C GLU A 160 -16.07 4.65 -13.80
N GLY A 161 -17.33 4.24 -13.59
CA GLY A 161 -18.12 3.54 -14.61
C GLY A 161 -17.67 2.10 -14.92
N TYR A 162 -16.86 1.47 -14.06
CA TYR A 162 -16.34 0.12 -14.32
C TYR A 162 -17.45 -0.95 -14.35
N ALA A 163 -18.47 -0.83 -13.49
CA ALA A 163 -19.56 -1.80 -13.43
C ALA A 163 -20.34 -1.87 -14.76
N GLU A 164 -20.51 -0.74 -15.43
CA GLU A 164 -21.25 -0.61 -16.68
C GLU A 164 -20.36 -0.88 -17.89
N THR A 165 -19.14 -0.33 -17.91
CA THR A 165 -18.28 -0.33 -19.11
C THR A 165 -17.25 -1.46 -19.14
N ARG A 166 -16.95 -2.05 -17.98
CA ARG A 166 -15.79 -2.96 -17.76
C ARG A 166 -14.45 -2.35 -18.20
N ASN A 167 -14.38 -1.03 -18.35
CA ASN A 167 -13.18 -0.33 -18.79
C ASN A 167 -12.24 -0.10 -17.61
N ARG A 168 -11.20 -0.93 -17.51
CA ARG A 168 -10.15 -0.82 -16.48
C ARG A 168 -9.22 0.39 -16.62
N HIS A 169 -9.34 1.15 -17.71
CA HIS A 169 -8.51 2.32 -18.02
C HIS A 169 -9.23 3.65 -17.71
N GLY A 170 -10.41 3.60 -17.10
CA GLY A 170 -11.14 4.79 -16.68
C GLY A 170 -10.45 5.55 -15.54
N ARG A 171 -11.04 6.69 -15.17
CA ARG A 171 -10.56 7.52 -14.07
C ARG A 171 -10.62 6.73 -12.76
N ARG A 172 -9.52 6.77 -12.00
CA ARG A 172 -9.45 6.18 -10.66
C ARG A 172 -9.95 7.17 -9.62
N ILE A 173 -10.83 6.71 -8.74
CA ILE A 173 -11.34 7.44 -7.59
C ILE A 173 -10.73 6.77 -6.36
N PHE A 174 -9.95 7.52 -5.60
CA PHE A 174 -9.22 7.02 -4.44
C PHE A 174 -9.95 7.40 -3.15
N GLU A 175 -10.00 6.45 -2.23
CA GLU A 175 -10.28 6.70 -0.82
C GLU A 175 -8.99 7.05 -0.09
N TYR A 176 -9.12 7.77 1.02
CA TYR A 176 -7.97 8.26 1.78
C TYR A 176 -8.14 8.02 3.27
N MET A 177 -7.03 7.76 3.95
CA MET A 177 -6.93 7.69 5.41
C MET A 177 -5.74 8.53 5.86
N SER A 178 -5.90 9.26 6.96
CA SER A 178 -4.76 9.93 7.59
C SER A 178 -3.92 8.89 8.33
N ALA A 179 -2.60 9.02 8.26
CA ALA A 179 -1.68 8.16 8.99
C ALA A 179 -0.45 8.96 9.44
N LYS A 180 0.17 8.55 10.53
CA LYS A 180 1.45 9.08 11.00
C LYS A 180 2.55 8.11 10.63
N LEU A 181 3.64 8.63 10.07
CA LEU A 181 4.91 7.92 9.94
C LEU A 181 5.74 8.17 11.20
N SER A 182 5.80 7.18 12.08
CA SER A 182 6.65 7.17 13.26
C SER A 182 8.01 6.57 12.94
N ASP A 183 9.07 7.03 13.60
CA ASP A 183 10.43 6.50 13.52
C ASP A 183 10.67 5.26 14.41
N GLY A 184 9.64 4.86 15.18
CA GLY A 184 9.67 3.67 16.02
C GLY A 184 10.19 3.90 17.44
N LEU A 185 10.38 5.14 17.86
CA LEU A 185 10.62 5.47 19.27
C LEU A 185 9.28 5.59 20.01
N PHE A 186 8.95 4.59 20.83
CA PHE A 186 7.75 4.62 21.65
C PHE A 186 8.11 4.65 23.15
N ALA A 187 7.45 5.54 23.89
CA ALA A 187 7.56 5.62 25.33
C ALA A 187 6.19 5.77 25.96
N ARG A 188 5.91 4.94 26.98
CA ARG A 188 4.65 4.91 27.73
C ARG A 188 3.44 4.64 26.85
N LYS A 189 3.64 3.87 25.78
CA LYS A 189 2.59 3.51 24.82
C LYS A 189 2.16 2.06 25.01
N ARG A 190 0.88 1.79 24.78
CA ARG A 190 0.31 0.44 24.73
C ARG A 190 -0.21 0.18 23.33
N PHE A 191 0.15 -0.97 22.79
CA PHE A 191 -0.20 -1.39 21.43
C PHE A 191 -0.32 -2.91 21.41
N LEU A 192 -1.00 -3.40 20.38
CA LEU A 192 -0.96 -4.80 20.01
C LEU A 192 0.49 -5.17 19.66
N PHE A 193 0.97 -6.32 20.11
CA PHE A 193 2.37 -6.69 19.95
C PHE A 193 2.55 -8.06 19.31
N ASP A 194 3.46 -8.12 18.34
CA ASP A 194 3.97 -9.36 17.78
C ASP A 194 5.20 -9.81 18.56
N GLU A 195 5.09 -10.88 19.35
CA GLU A 195 6.25 -11.42 20.07
C GLU A 195 7.28 -12.07 19.15
N VAL A 196 6.84 -12.63 18.01
CA VAL A 196 7.72 -13.34 17.07
C VAL A 196 8.64 -12.33 16.39
N CYS A 197 8.06 -11.24 15.87
CA CYS A 197 8.85 -10.16 15.27
C CYS A 197 9.43 -9.18 16.29
N SER A 198 8.96 -9.24 17.55
CA SER A 198 9.25 -8.26 18.60
C SER A 198 8.90 -6.83 18.18
N LEU A 199 7.75 -6.64 17.54
CA LEU A 199 7.31 -5.36 16.97
C LEU A 199 5.89 -4.97 17.40
N PRO A 200 5.62 -3.68 17.61
CA PRO A 200 4.28 -3.12 17.69
C PRO A 200 3.49 -3.35 16.40
N ILE A 201 2.18 -3.58 16.54
CA ILE A 201 1.24 -3.72 15.44
C ILE A 201 0.20 -2.59 15.53
N PHE A 202 0.05 -1.85 14.44
CA PHE A 202 -0.97 -0.82 14.24
C PHE A 202 -1.88 -1.23 13.08
N LEU A 203 -2.91 -2.03 13.36
CA LEU A 203 -3.83 -2.50 12.31
C LEU A 203 -4.77 -1.36 11.91
N ALA A 204 -4.75 -0.98 10.63
CA ALA A 204 -5.75 -0.06 10.08
C ALA A 204 -7.14 -0.72 10.04
N ASN A 205 -8.14 0.00 10.53
CA ASN A 205 -9.55 -0.29 10.32
C ASN A 205 -10.07 0.48 9.11
N PHE A 206 -10.52 -0.27 8.10
CA PHE A 206 -11.07 0.27 6.87
C PHE A 206 -12.60 0.29 6.83
N GLU A 207 -13.27 -0.23 7.86
CA GLU A 207 -14.72 -0.13 8.00
C GLU A 207 -15.15 1.34 8.13
N GLY A 208 -16.18 1.71 7.39
CA GLY A 208 -16.58 3.10 7.17
C GLY A 208 -16.03 3.74 5.89
N ALA A 209 -15.21 3.03 5.10
CA ALA A 209 -15.00 3.39 3.70
C ALA A 209 -16.13 2.86 2.78
N GLN A 210 -16.87 1.86 3.26
CA GLN A 210 -17.98 1.25 2.54
C GLN A 210 -19.19 2.17 2.32
N ASP A 211 -19.39 3.24 3.10
CA ASP A 211 -20.53 4.15 2.92
C ASP A 211 -20.45 4.98 1.63
N ALA A 212 -19.28 5.09 1.00
CA ALA A 212 -19.14 5.68 -0.34
C ALA A 212 -19.35 4.66 -1.48
N SER A 213 -19.17 3.36 -1.21
CA SER A 213 -19.31 2.28 -2.20
C SER A 213 -20.66 1.56 -2.15
N ALA A 214 -21.37 1.63 -1.02
CA ALA A 214 -22.69 1.04 -0.82
C ALA A 214 -23.78 1.78 -1.60
N ALA A 215 -23.56 3.04 -1.95
CA ALA A 215 -24.42 3.76 -2.90
C ALA A 215 -24.29 3.27 -4.35
N ALA A 216 -23.26 2.46 -4.67
CA ALA A 216 -22.96 1.99 -6.03
C ALA A 216 -23.16 0.48 -6.23
N SER A 217 -23.57 -0.28 -5.21
CA SER A 217 -23.63 -1.76 -5.27
C SER A 217 -24.97 -2.36 -4.80
N ALA A 218 -26.07 -1.63 -4.95
CA ALA A 218 -27.40 -2.22 -4.92
C ALA A 218 -27.72 -2.90 -6.26
N GLY A 219 -27.06 -4.03 -6.52
CA GLY A 219 -27.30 -4.89 -7.67
C GLY A 219 -27.01 -6.33 -7.27
N SER A 220 -28.01 -6.98 -6.69
CA SER A 220 -27.98 -8.37 -6.25
C SER A 220 -27.54 -9.32 -7.37
N PHE A 221 -26.59 -10.20 -7.06
CA PHE A 221 -26.30 -11.39 -7.87
C PHE A 221 -27.44 -12.40 -7.69
N PRO A 222 -28.10 -12.88 -8.75
CA PRO A 222 -28.78 -14.16 -8.69
C PRO A 222 -27.76 -15.27 -8.94
N HIS A 223 -27.60 -16.13 -7.94
CA HIS A 223 -27.27 -17.53 -8.17
C HIS A 223 -28.36 -18.11 -9.07
N ASP A 224 -28.00 -18.65 -10.22
CA ASP A 224 -28.72 -19.82 -10.72
C ASP A 224 -27.78 -20.76 -11.48
N ILE A 225 -27.73 -21.98 -10.97
CA ILE A 225 -27.11 -23.16 -11.56
C ILE A 225 -28.26 -23.94 -12.18
N GLY A 226 -28.27 -24.09 -13.50
CA GLY A 226 -29.28 -24.89 -14.17
C GLY A 226 -28.78 -25.37 -15.53
N GLY A 227 -28.18 -26.56 -15.56
CA GLY A 227 -27.96 -27.27 -16.82
C GLY A 227 -29.29 -27.80 -17.38
N GLN A 228 -29.37 -27.93 -18.71
CA GLN A 228 -29.79 -29.16 -19.39
C GLN A 228 -29.79 -28.97 -20.92
N ARG A 229 -29.17 -29.98 -21.57
CA ARG A 229 -29.25 -30.42 -22.97
C ARG A 229 -28.58 -29.59 -24.06
#